data_AF-K0PWV9-F1
#
_entry.id   AF-K0PWV9-F1
#
_cell.length_a   1.000
_cell.length_b   1.000
_cell.length_c   1.000
_cell.angle_alpha   90.00
_cell.angle_beta   90.00
_cell.angle_gamma   90.00
#
_symmetry.space_group_name_H-M   'P 1'
#
loop_
_entity.id
_entity.type
_entity.pdbx_description
1 polymer ?
#
loop_
_entity_poly.entity_id
_entity_poly.type
_entity_poly.pdbx_seq_one_letter_code
_entity_poly.pdbx_strand_id
1 'polypeptide(L)'
;MVAREALEGKRILVVEDDYHTATELASWLADLGAVVAGASPSVDIALELIASTRDLDGAILDINLGGEMVFPVADELERLGVPFVFATAYEPDIVPARHADKIVLRKPLDDEGLALALSRSVRPRSVPLEVACRNEILARLPRHQLGNLLPLLRHIALPRGAVLEVANQTISRVYFPTDFVGSLIAVGSAGSRIEAGLIGREGMTGTGIAVGDDRTPHELINQIEGETLAMAADDFLLFLKECPELEILAARFARSLGIQVSHTALANGKFEVSALATHGG
;
A
#
# COMPACT_ATOMS: atom_id res chain seq x y z
N MET A 1 9.45 -18.03 -18.09
CA MET A 1 8.05 -18.26 -18.52
C MET A 1 7.08 -17.30 -17.82
N VAL A 2 7.03 -17.28 -16.49
CA VAL A 2 6.09 -16.43 -15.71
C VAL A 2 6.27 -14.91 -15.94
N ALA A 3 7.52 -14.42 -16.04
CA ALA A 3 7.77 -12.99 -16.22
C ALA A 3 7.41 -12.48 -17.63
N ARG A 4 7.57 -13.33 -18.65
CA ARG A 4 7.17 -13.05 -20.04
C ARG A 4 5.65 -12.92 -20.15
N GLU A 5 4.90 -13.89 -19.60
CA GLU A 5 3.43 -13.80 -19.54
C GLU A 5 2.93 -12.56 -18.78
N ALA A 6 3.68 -12.07 -17.79
CA ALA A 6 3.29 -10.91 -16.99
C ALA A 6 3.53 -9.56 -17.70
N LEU A 7 4.45 -9.52 -18.67
CA LEU A 7 4.87 -8.30 -19.37
C LEU A 7 4.44 -8.25 -20.83
N GLU A 8 3.90 -9.34 -21.37
CA GLU A 8 3.41 -9.41 -22.74
C GLU A 8 2.31 -8.36 -22.99
N GLY A 9 2.53 -7.51 -24.00
CA GLY A 9 1.64 -6.42 -24.40
C GLY A 9 1.64 -5.20 -23.46
N LYS A 10 2.41 -5.22 -22.36
CA LYS A 10 2.45 -4.13 -21.38
C LYS A 10 3.20 -2.92 -21.88
N ARG A 11 2.65 -1.72 -21.68
CA ARG A 11 3.24 -0.45 -22.11
C ARG A 11 4.12 0.12 -21.01
N ILE A 12 5.43 -0.01 -21.18
CA ILE A 12 6.42 0.40 -20.16
C ILE A 12 7.16 1.67 -20.60
N LEU A 13 7.19 2.67 -19.74
CA LEU A 13 8.00 3.88 -19.90
C LEU A 13 9.42 3.62 -19.38
N VAL A 14 10.44 4.07 -20.11
CA VAL A 14 11.84 4.02 -19.65
C VAL A 14 12.33 5.46 -19.46
N VAL A 15 12.84 5.77 -18.27
CA VAL A 15 13.40 7.09 -17.95
C VAL A 15 14.85 6.89 -17.52
N GLU A 16 15.78 7.26 -18.40
CA GLU A 16 17.20 6.94 -18.33
C GLU A 16 17.97 7.95 -19.20
N ASP A 17 18.99 8.61 -18.63
CA ASP A 17 19.81 9.61 -19.32
C ASP A 17 20.90 8.97 -20.21
N ASP A 18 21.39 7.78 -19.86
CA ASP A 18 22.34 7.04 -20.69
C ASP A 18 21.65 6.31 -21.85
N TYR A 19 21.95 6.74 -23.07
CA TYR A 19 21.37 6.17 -24.30
C TYR A 19 21.64 4.67 -24.46
N HIS A 20 22.81 4.19 -24.03
CA HIS A 20 23.16 2.77 -24.18
C HIS A 20 22.31 1.92 -23.24
N THR A 21 22.21 2.31 -21.97
CA THR A 21 21.37 1.67 -20.96
C THR A 21 19.89 1.72 -21.37
N ALA A 22 19.40 2.86 -21.86
CA ALA A 22 18.02 3.00 -22.33
C ALA A 22 17.71 2.04 -23.49
N THR A 23 18.65 1.90 -24.43
CA THR A 23 18.51 1.00 -25.58
C THR A 23 18.56 -0.47 -25.17
N GLU A 24 19.44 -0.81 -24.22
CA GLU A 24 19.55 -2.15 -23.67
C GLU A 24 18.27 -2.57 -22.93
N LEU A 25 17.76 -1.71 -22.05
CA LEU A 25 16.48 -1.90 -21.35
C LEU A 25 15.32 -2.07 -22.33
N ALA A 26 15.27 -1.26 -23.40
CA ALA A 26 14.26 -1.37 -24.43
C ALA A 26 14.31 -2.71 -25.17
N SER A 27 15.51 -3.21 -25.45
CA SER A 27 15.71 -4.54 -26.06
C SER A 27 15.20 -5.65 -25.14
N TRP A 28 15.58 -5.64 -23.86
CA TRP A 28 15.14 -6.64 -22.90
C TRP A 28 13.61 -6.64 -22.72
N LEU A 29 13.00 -5.46 -22.64
CA LEU A 29 11.54 -5.33 -22.58
C LEU A 29 10.86 -5.92 -23.82
N ALA A 30 11.41 -5.66 -25.01
CA ALA A 30 10.88 -6.19 -26.27
C ALA A 30 10.99 -7.74 -26.33
N ASP A 31 12.12 -8.30 -25.88
CA ASP A 31 12.32 -9.76 -25.80
C ASP A 31 11.34 -10.44 -24.82
N LEU A 32 10.91 -9.71 -23.78
CA LEU A 32 9.89 -10.11 -22.82
C LEU A 32 8.45 -9.88 -23.33
N GLY A 33 8.27 -9.27 -24.50
CA GLY A 33 6.97 -9.02 -25.13
C GLY A 33 6.29 -7.71 -24.69
N ALA A 34 6.96 -6.85 -23.93
CA ALA A 34 6.46 -5.53 -23.57
C ALA A 34 6.61 -4.53 -24.72
N VAL A 35 5.79 -3.49 -24.71
CA VAL A 35 5.86 -2.35 -25.62
C VAL A 35 6.52 -1.19 -24.89
N VAL A 36 7.65 -0.71 -25.40
CA VAL A 36 8.29 0.51 -24.87
C VAL A 36 7.47 1.71 -25.30
N ALA A 37 6.79 2.34 -24.34
CA ALA A 37 5.90 3.47 -24.58
C ALA A 37 6.67 4.76 -24.91
N GLY A 38 7.91 4.85 -24.45
CA GLY A 38 8.85 5.93 -24.73
C GLY A 38 10.13 5.76 -23.90
N ALA A 39 11.24 6.35 -24.37
CA ALA A 39 12.46 6.50 -23.61
C ALA A 39 12.71 8.00 -23.37
N SER A 40 12.97 8.40 -22.13
CA SER A 40 13.18 9.79 -21.74
C SER A 40 14.53 10.00 -21.06
N PRO A 41 15.37 10.95 -21.51
CA PRO A 41 16.64 11.26 -20.87
C PRO A 41 16.57 12.32 -19.77
N SER A 42 15.40 12.92 -19.52
CA SER A 42 15.23 13.97 -18.50
C SER A 42 13.86 13.95 -17.84
N VAL A 43 13.73 14.66 -16.71
CA VAL A 43 12.47 14.80 -15.98
C VAL A 43 11.40 15.47 -16.84
N ASP A 44 11.74 16.58 -17.49
CA ASP A 44 10.79 17.35 -18.31
C ASP A 44 10.18 16.50 -19.43
N ILE A 45 11.01 15.79 -20.20
CA ILE A 45 10.55 14.94 -21.30
C ILE A 45 9.73 13.77 -20.76
N ALA A 46 10.09 13.23 -19.59
CA ALA A 46 9.35 12.13 -18.98
C ALA A 46 7.94 12.56 -18.56
N LEU A 47 7.81 13.76 -17.97
CA LEU A 47 6.52 14.33 -17.59
C LEU A 47 5.65 14.65 -18.83
N GLU A 48 6.23 15.17 -19.91
CA GLU A 48 5.52 15.37 -21.18
C GLU A 48 5.02 14.04 -21.78
N LEU A 49 5.84 12.99 -21.74
CA LEU A 49 5.45 11.66 -22.19
C LEU A 49 4.35 11.07 -21.32
N ILE A 50 4.43 11.21 -20.00
CA ILE A 50 3.38 10.76 -19.08
C ILE A 50 2.06 11.48 -19.36
N ALA A 51 2.09 12.79 -19.59
CA ALA A 51 0.90 13.58 -19.87
C ALA A 51 0.26 13.25 -21.23
N SER A 52 1.08 12.90 -22.24
CA SER A 52 0.62 12.63 -23.61
C SER A 52 0.33 11.15 -23.90
N THR A 53 0.90 10.24 -23.11
CA THR A 53 0.76 8.80 -23.29
C THR A 53 -0.37 8.26 -22.43
N ARG A 54 -1.39 7.70 -23.08
CA ARG A 54 -2.44 6.95 -22.39
C ARG A 54 -2.01 5.50 -22.17
N ASP A 55 -2.58 4.89 -21.13
CA ASP A 55 -2.49 3.46 -20.83
C ASP A 55 -1.06 2.98 -20.54
N LEU A 56 -0.30 3.69 -19.70
CA LEU A 56 0.96 3.17 -19.17
C LEU A 56 0.69 2.06 -18.15
N ASP A 57 1.29 0.90 -18.37
CA ASP A 57 1.21 -0.23 -17.47
C ASP A 57 2.32 -0.24 -16.42
N GLY A 58 3.41 0.49 -16.66
CA GLY A 58 4.45 0.73 -15.67
C GLY A 58 5.63 1.56 -16.18
N ALA A 59 6.62 1.78 -15.32
CA ALA A 59 7.84 2.50 -15.69
C ALA A 59 9.13 1.95 -15.04
N ILE A 60 10.26 2.20 -15.67
CA ILE A 60 11.61 2.05 -15.12
C ILE A 60 12.22 3.45 -15.02
N LEU A 61 12.72 3.80 -13.84
CA LEU A 61 13.31 5.12 -13.57
C LEU A 61 14.76 4.99 -13.09
N ASP A 62 15.73 5.55 -13.81
CA ASP A 62 17.01 5.87 -13.18
C ASP A 62 16.81 7.03 -12.21
N ILE A 63 17.38 6.90 -11.02
CA ILE A 63 17.30 7.88 -9.94
C ILE A 63 17.94 9.20 -10.34
N ASN A 64 19.07 9.17 -11.05
CA ASN A 64 19.83 10.36 -11.40
C ASN A 64 19.94 10.48 -12.92
N LEU A 65 19.31 11.51 -13.48
CA LEU A 65 19.31 11.81 -14.91
C LEU A 65 20.28 12.98 -15.17
N GLY A 66 21.58 12.70 -15.19
CA GLY A 66 22.60 13.71 -15.48
C GLY A 66 22.73 14.84 -14.44
N GLY A 67 22.40 14.58 -13.18
CA GLY A 67 22.44 15.53 -12.06
C GLY A 67 21.08 16.00 -11.58
N GLU A 68 20.00 15.63 -12.27
CA GLU A 68 18.63 15.86 -11.86
C GLU A 68 18.01 14.57 -11.29
N MET A 69 17.37 14.66 -10.13
CA MET A 69 16.76 13.50 -9.48
C MET A 69 15.38 13.22 -10.09
N VAL A 70 15.11 11.97 -10.47
CA VAL A 70 13.86 11.55 -11.16
C VAL A 70 12.59 11.61 -10.30
N PHE A 71 12.69 11.96 -9.02
CA PHE A 71 11.59 11.91 -8.07
C PHE A 71 10.32 12.67 -8.48
N PRO A 72 10.37 13.82 -9.18
CA PRO A 72 9.15 14.44 -9.70
C PRO A 72 8.37 13.55 -10.67
N VAL A 73 9.07 12.74 -11.48
CA VAL A 73 8.46 11.74 -12.36
C VAL A 73 7.83 10.61 -11.54
N ALA A 74 8.54 10.13 -10.52
CA ALA A 74 8.03 9.10 -9.61
C ALA A 74 6.77 9.56 -8.87
N ASP A 75 6.76 10.80 -8.38
CA ASP A 75 5.61 11.43 -7.71
C ASP A 75 4.40 11.50 -8.66
N GLU A 76 4.60 11.83 -9.94
CA GLU A 76 3.52 11.88 -10.92
C GLU A 76 2.99 10.50 -11.33
N LEU A 77 3.88 9.50 -11.51
CA LEU A 77 3.48 8.13 -11.77
C LEU A 77 2.66 7.55 -10.60
N GLU A 78 3.07 7.85 -9.37
CA GLU A 78 2.33 7.48 -8.16
C GLU A 78 0.93 8.13 -8.14
N ARG A 79 0.85 9.43 -8.43
CA ARG A 79 -0.42 10.17 -8.54
C ARG A 79 -1.37 9.55 -9.57
N LEU A 80 -0.82 8.96 -10.63
CA LEU A 80 -1.57 8.30 -11.71
C LEU A 80 -1.82 6.81 -11.45
N GLY A 81 -1.33 6.25 -10.34
CA GLY A 81 -1.45 4.84 -10.00
C GLY A 81 -0.65 3.91 -10.94
N VAL A 82 0.33 4.45 -11.67
CA VAL A 82 1.19 3.70 -12.58
C VAL A 82 2.34 3.11 -11.77
N PRO A 83 2.51 1.77 -11.76
CA PRO A 83 3.58 1.16 -10.98
C PRO A 83 4.94 1.38 -11.63
N PHE A 84 5.99 1.55 -10.83
CA PHE A 84 7.33 1.75 -11.34
C PHE A 84 8.40 1.10 -10.46
N VAL A 85 9.58 0.94 -11.04
CA VAL A 85 10.78 0.46 -10.36
C VAL A 85 11.91 1.46 -10.54
N PHE A 86 12.78 1.58 -9.54
CA PHE A 86 14.01 2.35 -9.68
C PHE A 86 15.15 1.45 -10.17
N ALA A 87 16.00 2.00 -11.03
CA ALA A 87 17.16 1.34 -11.62
C ALA A 87 18.38 2.25 -11.43
N THR A 88 19.21 2.01 -10.40
CA THR A 88 20.21 3.00 -9.99
C THR A 88 21.60 2.41 -9.75
N ALA A 89 22.64 3.22 -9.94
CA ALA A 89 23.99 2.93 -9.46
C ALA A 89 24.22 3.37 -8.00
N TYR A 90 23.29 4.14 -7.42
CA TYR A 90 23.37 4.65 -6.05
C TYR A 90 22.92 3.61 -5.00
N GLU A 91 23.16 3.93 -3.73
CA GLU A 91 22.59 3.16 -2.63
C GLU A 91 21.09 3.48 -2.46
N PRO A 92 20.26 2.52 -1.97
CA PRO A 92 18.81 2.71 -1.85
C PRO A 92 18.38 3.82 -0.87
N ASP A 93 19.28 4.28 0.00
CA ASP A 93 19.05 5.32 1.00
C ASP A 93 18.80 6.72 0.39
N ILE A 94 19.17 6.92 -0.88
CA ILE A 94 18.87 8.14 -1.63
C ILE A 94 17.38 8.27 -1.97
N VAL A 95 16.60 7.18 -1.91
CA VAL A 95 15.17 7.17 -2.21
C VAL A 95 14.40 7.83 -1.05
N PRO A 96 13.62 8.89 -1.31
CA PRO A 96 12.82 9.54 -0.28
C PRO A 96 11.84 8.57 0.40
N ALA A 97 11.56 8.79 1.68
CA ALA A 97 10.66 7.92 2.46
C ALA A 97 9.27 7.71 1.82
N ARG A 98 8.78 8.68 1.03
CA ARG A 98 7.52 8.57 0.28
C ARG A 98 7.53 7.47 -0.80
N HIS A 99 8.71 7.01 -1.22
CA HIS A 99 8.94 5.97 -2.21
C HIS A 99 9.60 4.71 -1.63
N ALA A 100 9.63 4.58 -0.29
CA ALA A 100 10.33 3.48 0.37
C ALA A 100 9.74 2.09 0.10
N ASP A 101 8.51 2.01 -0.42
CA ASP A 101 7.85 0.76 -0.80
C ASP A 101 8.14 0.32 -2.25
N LYS A 102 8.90 1.11 -3.00
CA LYS A 102 9.25 0.81 -4.40
C LYS A 102 10.41 -0.18 -4.48
N ILE A 103 10.40 -1.00 -5.53
CA ILE A 103 11.50 -1.91 -5.83
C ILE A 103 12.67 -1.08 -6.40
N VAL A 104 13.83 -1.20 -5.76
CA VAL A 104 15.08 -0.58 -6.22
C VAL A 104 16.00 -1.67 -6.75
N LEU A 105 16.34 -1.58 -8.03
CA LEU A 105 17.31 -2.43 -8.69
C LEU A 105 18.66 -1.71 -8.75
N ARG A 106 19.73 -2.41 -8.39
CA ARG A 106 21.09 -1.91 -8.56
C ARG A 106 21.61 -2.23 -9.96
N LYS A 107 22.18 -1.23 -10.62
CA LYS A 107 23.02 -1.42 -11.81
C LYS A 107 24.33 -2.15 -11.42
N PRO A 108 24.88 -3.03 -12.28
CA PRO A 108 24.38 -3.42 -13.59
C PRO A 108 23.13 -4.30 -13.45
N LEU A 109 22.14 -4.03 -14.30
CA LEU A 109 20.90 -4.80 -14.34
C LEU A 109 21.09 -6.06 -15.18
N ASP A 110 20.24 -7.05 -14.96
CA ASP A 110 20.07 -8.19 -15.85
C ASP A 110 18.59 -8.35 -16.23
N ASP A 111 18.34 -9.11 -17.29
CA ASP A 111 17.01 -9.34 -17.85
C ASP A 111 16.08 -10.06 -16.85
N GLU A 112 16.58 -11.08 -16.15
CA GLU A 112 15.79 -11.83 -15.16
C GLU A 112 15.38 -10.97 -13.94
N GLY A 113 16.29 -10.19 -13.38
CA GLY A 113 16.06 -9.32 -12.23
C GLY A 113 15.13 -8.17 -12.58
N LEU A 114 15.31 -7.56 -13.75
CA LEU A 114 14.38 -6.56 -14.27
C LEU A 114 12.99 -7.15 -14.50
N ALA A 115 12.90 -8.30 -15.17
CA ALA A 115 11.63 -8.95 -15.44
C ALA A 115 10.90 -9.35 -14.16
N LEU A 116 11.62 -9.82 -13.14
CA LEU A 116 11.03 -10.14 -11.84
C LEU A 116 10.52 -8.88 -11.13
N ALA A 117 11.29 -7.79 -11.11
CA ALA A 117 10.88 -6.54 -10.49
C ALA A 117 9.68 -5.91 -11.20
N LEU A 118 9.71 -5.83 -12.52
CA LEU A 118 8.59 -5.35 -13.32
C LEU A 118 7.38 -6.27 -13.20
N SER A 119 7.53 -7.59 -13.25
CA SER A 119 6.38 -8.49 -13.04
C SER A 119 5.78 -8.40 -11.63
N ARG A 120 6.51 -7.85 -10.64
CA ARG A 120 6.00 -7.55 -9.30
C ARG A 120 5.38 -6.16 -9.21
N SER A 121 5.89 -5.17 -9.95
CA SER A 121 5.34 -3.81 -9.98
C SER A 121 4.16 -3.68 -10.96
N VAL A 122 4.31 -4.15 -12.20
CA VAL A 122 3.37 -4.16 -13.34
C VAL A 122 2.22 -5.16 -13.16
N ARG A 123 2.11 -5.83 -12.01
CA ARG A 123 0.86 -6.54 -11.69
C ARG A 123 -0.17 -5.53 -11.20
N PRO A 124 -1.18 -5.14 -12.00
CA PRO A 124 -2.49 -4.99 -11.43
C PRO A 124 -2.98 -6.43 -11.21
N ARG A 125 -2.65 -7.03 -10.07
CA ARG A 125 -3.64 -7.92 -9.53
C ARG A 125 -4.68 -7.02 -8.89
N SER A 126 -5.60 -6.54 -9.75
CA SER A 126 -6.98 -6.43 -9.31
C SER A 126 -7.23 -7.67 -8.46
N VAL A 127 -7.48 -7.42 -7.19
CA VAL A 127 -7.55 -8.48 -6.21
C VAL A 127 -8.64 -9.45 -6.68
N PRO A 128 -8.38 -10.76 -6.79
CA PRO A 128 -9.43 -11.69 -7.20
C PRO A 128 -10.61 -11.53 -6.25
N LEU A 129 -11.83 -11.52 -6.80
CA LEU A 129 -13.05 -11.30 -6.01
C LEU A 129 -13.13 -12.28 -4.83
N GLU A 130 -12.66 -13.52 -5.02
CA GLU A 130 -12.58 -14.55 -3.97
C GLU A 130 -11.68 -14.16 -2.79
N VAL A 131 -10.57 -13.47 -3.07
CA VAL A 131 -9.66 -12.97 -2.03
C VAL A 131 -10.27 -11.78 -1.32
N ALA A 132 -10.85 -10.83 -2.06
CA ALA A 132 -11.56 -9.68 -1.50
C ALA A 132 -12.72 -10.10 -0.58
N CYS A 133 -13.49 -11.12 -0.98
CA CYS A 133 -14.59 -11.64 -0.19
C CYS A 133 -14.17 -12.40 1.09
N ARG A 134 -12.87 -12.58 1.37
CA ARG A 134 -12.42 -13.08 2.68
C ARG A 134 -12.60 -12.06 3.79
N ASN A 135 -12.56 -10.77 3.44
CA ASN A 135 -12.90 -9.68 4.34
C ASN A 135 -14.43 -9.44 4.36
N GLU A 136 -15.02 -9.32 5.55
CA GLU A 136 -16.48 -9.25 5.69
C GLU A 136 -17.08 -7.90 5.31
N ILE A 137 -16.31 -6.80 5.38
CA ILE A 137 -16.76 -5.50 4.87
C ILE A 137 -16.87 -5.58 3.35
N LEU A 138 -15.79 -6.03 2.68
CA LEU A 138 -15.74 -6.13 1.22
C LEU A 138 -16.75 -7.16 0.69
N ALA A 139 -16.96 -8.28 1.38
CA ALA A 139 -17.93 -9.30 1.00
C ALA A 139 -19.39 -8.82 1.02
N ARG A 140 -19.70 -7.76 1.78
CA ARG A 140 -21.05 -7.18 1.88
C ARG A 140 -21.33 -6.13 0.81
N LEU A 141 -20.33 -5.69 0.05
CA LEU A 141 -20.52 -4.72 -1.02
C LEU A 141 -21.27 -5.33 -2.22
N PRO A 142 -22.14 -4.57 -2.89
CA PRO A 142 -22.65 -4.91 -4.21
C PRO A 142 -21.53 -5.25 -5.19
N ARG A 143 -21.71 -6.31 -6.00
CA ARG A 143 -20.66 -6.82 -6.92
C ARG A 143 -20.11 -5.76 -7.87
N HIS A 144 -20.96 -4.84 -8.33
CA HIS A 144 -20.54 -3.76 -9.22
C HIS A 144 -19.59 -2.78 -8.50
N GLN A 145 -19.94 -2.35 -7.29
CA GLN A 145 -19.10 -1.47 -6.49
C GLN A 145 -17.80 -2.18 -6.06
N LEU A 146 -17.88 -3.43 -5.60
CA LEU A 146 -16.68 -4.21 -5.30
C LEU A 146 -15.77 -4.29 -6.53
N GLY A 147 -16.32 -4.56 -7.71
CA GLY A 147 -15.57 -4.60 -8.98
C GLY A 147 -14.83 -3.30 -9.31
N ASN A 148 -15.38 -2.15 -8.96
CA ASN A 148 -14.71 -0.85 -9.12
C ASN A 148 -13.62 -0.62 -8.07
N LEU A 149 -13.73 -1.25 -6.90
CA LEU A 149 -12.75 -1.17 -5.81
C LEU A 149 -11.55 -2.12 -6.02
N LEU A 150 -11.77 -3.30 -6.62
CA LEU A 150 -10.72 -4.33 -6.80
C LEU A 150 -9.42 -3.79 -7.47
N PRO A 151 -9.46 -2.90 -8.48
CA PRO A 151 -8.27 -2.32 -9.08
C PRO A 151 -7.45 -1.41 -8.15
N LEU A 152 -8.09 -0.81 -7.15
CA LEU A 152 -7.47 0.08 -6.16
C LEU A 152 -6.83 -0.70 -5.00
N LEU A 153 -7.21 -1.97 -4.83
CA LEU A 153 -6.68 -2.82 -3.78
C LEU A 153 -5.35 -3.46 -4.22
N ARG A 154 -4.50 -3.71 -3.23
CA ARG A 154 -3.23 -4.45 -3.35
C ARG A 154 -3.19 -5.55 -2.30
N HIS A 155 -2.73 -6.73 -2.69
CA HIS A 155 -2.50 -7.84 -1.77
C HIS A 155 -1.08 -7.74 -1.20
N ILE A 156 -0.96 -7.69 0.13
CA ILE A 156 0.29 -7.45 0.84
C ILE A 156 0.46 -8.52 1.93
N ALA A 157 1.67 -9.08 2.04
CA ALA A 157 2.06 -9.90 3.18
C ALA A 157 2.61 -8.98 4.30
N LEU A 158 2.06 -9.11 5.50
CA LEU A 158 2.46 -8.35 6.67
C LEU A 158 3.22 -9.25 7.65
N PRO A 159 4.49 -8.96 7.97
CA PRO A 159 5.20 -9.66 9.03
C PRO A 159 4.60 -9.31 10.39
N ARG A 160 4.81 -10.20 11.36
CA ARG A 160 4.52 -9.90 12.77
C ARG A 160 5.33 -8.67 13.23
N GLY A 161 4.68 -7.78 13.96
CA GLY A 161 5.27 -6.55 14.48
C GLY A 161 5.24 -5.37 13.50
N ALA A 162 4.72 -5.55 12.27
CA ALA A 162 4.53 -4.45 11.35
C ALA A 162 3.61 -3.38 11.95
N VAL A 163 4.07 -2.13 11.99
CA VAL A 163 3.26 -0.98 12.43
C VAL A 163 2.47 -0.50 11.24
N LEU A 164 1.15 -0.59 11.33
CA LEU A 164 0.21 -0.21 10.27
C LEU A 164 -0.25 1.24 10.43
N GLU A 165 -0.39 1.68 11.68
CA GLU A 165 -0.76 3.05 12.05
C GLU A 165 0.08 3.50 13.25
N VAL A 166 0.52 4.75 13.22
CA VAL A 166 1.26 5.39 14.31
C VAL A 166 0.35 6.42 14.97
N ALA A 167 0.33 6.44 16.31
CA ALA A 167 -0.51 7.36 17.06
C ALA A 167 -0.26 8.82 16.67
N ASN A 168 -1.35 9.54 16.43
CA ASN A 168 -1.44 10.95 16.03
C ASN A 168 -0.72 11.30 14.73
N GLN A 169 -0.36 10.32 13.91
CA GLN A 169 0.14 10.55 12.55
C GLN A 169 -0.99 10.38 11.54
N THR A 170 -0.82 11.03 10.39
CA THR A 170 -1.78 10.93 9.29
C THR A 170 -1.84 9.50 8.78
N ILE A 171 -3.05 8.98 8.65
CA ILE A 171 -3.31 7.62 8.14
C ILE A 171 -3.10 7.65 6.63
N SER A 172 -2.05 6.97 6.15
CA SER A 172 -1.69 6.95 4.73
C SER A 172 -2.29 5.76 3.96
N ARG A 173 -2.70 4.70 4.67
CA ARG A 173 -3.15 3.45 4.07
C ARG A 173 -4.26 2.80 4.90
N VAL A 174 -5.24 2.22 4.22
CA VAL A 174 -6.31 1.41 4.80
C VAL A 174 -6.05 -0.05 4.48
N TYR A 175 -6.13 -0.93 5.48
CA TYR A 175 -5.97 -2.36 5.32
C TYR A 175 -7.30 -3.09 5.58
N PHE A 176 -7.59 -4.10 4.78
CA PHE A 176 -8.71 -5.02 4.94
C PHE A 176 -8.14 -6.41 5.24
N PRO A 177 -8.08 -6.82 6.51
CA PRO A 177 -7.51 -8.10 6.89
C PRO A 177 -8.24 -9.26 6.20
N THR A 178 -7.48 -10.26 5.74
CA THR A 178 -8.04 -11.50 5.18
C THR A 178 -7.74 -12.73 6.04
N ASP A 179 -6.60 -12.77 6.71
CA ASP A 179 -6.20 -13.86 7.61
C ASP A 179 -5.40 -13.39 8.86
N PHE A 180 -5.04 -12.11 8.97
CA PHE A 180 -4.31 -11.57 10.12
C PHE A 180 -5.21 -10.93 11.18
N VAL A 181 -4.63 -10.68 12.37
CA VAL A 181 -5.24 -9.91 13.47
C VAL A 181 -4.33 -8.75 13.87
N GLY A 182 -4.82 -7.52 13.69
CA GLY A 182 -4.17 -6.29 14.15
C GLY A 182 -4.54 -5.97 15.59
N SER A 183 -3.56 -5.53 16.37
CA SER A 183 -3.75 -5.08 17.76
C SER A 183 -3.73 -3.57 17.82
N LEU A 184 -4.83 -3.00 18.34
CA LEU A 184 -5.02 -1.58 18.58
C LEU A 184 -4.45 -1.24 19.95
N ILE A 185 -3.39 -0.43 19.97
CA ILE A 185 -2.67 -0.03 21.17
C ILE A 185 -3.06 1.41 21.53
N ALA A 186 -3.58 1.59 22.75
CA ALA A 186 -3.72 2.91 23.35
C ALA A 186 -2.36 3.36 23.91
N VAL A 187 -1.94 4.57 23.50
CA VAL A 187 -0.68 5.18 23.96
C VAL A 187 -0.99 6.27 24.98
N GLY A 188 -0.55 6.08 26.22
CA GLY A 188 -0.69 7.05 27.30
C GLY A 188 0.38 8.15 27.25
N SER A 189 0.09 9.29 27.87
CA SER A 189 1.00 10.44 27.93
C SER A 189 2.34 10.16 28.63
N ALA A 190 2.41 9.13 29.47
CA ALA A 190 3.62 8.66 30.14
C ALA A 190 4.37 7.56 29.36
N GLY A 191 4.01 7.31 28.09
CA GLY A 191 4.60 6.25 27.27
C GLY A 191 4.07 4.84 27.57
N SER A 192 3.05 4.71 28.42
CA SER A 192 2.37 3.43 28.63
C SER A 192 1.67 2.99 27.34
N ARG A 193 1.79 1.70 27.01
CA ARG A 193 1.19 1.09 25.82
C ARG A 193 0.33 -0.07 26.27
N ILE A 194 -0.97 0.02 26.03
CA ILE A 194 -1.95 -0.97 26.46
C ILE A 194 -2.75 -1.42 25.25
N GLU A 195 -2.85 -2.73 25.05
CA GLU A 195 -3.75 -3.29 24.04
C GLU A 195 -5.20 -2.98 24.42
N ALA A 196 -5.88 -2.25 23.55
CA ALA A 196 -7.24 -1.76 23.73
C ALA A 196 -8.25 -2.61 22.95
N GLY A 197 -7.85 -3.17 21.81
CA GLY A 197 -8.73 -3.95 20.95
C GLY A 197 -8.00 -4.69 19.84
N LEU A 198 -8.77 -5.44 19.05
CA LEU A 198 -8.29 -6.24 17.94
C LEU A 198 -9.12 -5.92 16.68
N ILE A 199 -8.48 -5.99 15.52
CA ILE A 199 -9.10 -5.84 14.20
C ILE A 199 -8.74 -7.08 13.38
N GLY A 200 -9.75 -7.87 12.99
CA GLY A 200 -9.61 -9.03 12.12
C GLY A 200 -10.34 -8.86 10.78
N ARG A 201 -10.57 -9.99 10.11
CA ARG A 201 -11.21 -10.05 8.78
C ARG A 201 -12.64 -9.51 8.75
N GLU A 202 -13.27 -9.34 9.89
CA GLU A 202 -14.60 -8.72 10.04
C GLU A 202 -14.60 -7.20 9.81
N GLY A 203 -13.42 -6.58 9.76
CA GLY A 203 -13.24 -5.14 9.82
C GLY A 203 -12.28 -4.56 8.80
N MET A 204 -11.79 -3.36 9.11
CA MET A 204 -10.74 -2.65 8.38
C MET A 204 -9.94 -1.79 9.36
N THR A 205 -8.73 -1.40 8.96
CA THR A 205 -7.96 -0.38 9.67
C THR A 205 -8.37 1.02 9.20
N GLY A 206 -7.73 2.08 9.67
CA GLY A 206 -7.99 3.45 9.24
C GLY A 206 -9.38 3.93 9.62
N THR A 207 -9.93 3.44 10.73
CA THR A 207 -11.32 3.72 11.14
C THR A 207 -11.60 5.20 11.38
N GLY A 208 -10.56 6.00 11.66
CA GLY A 208 -10.67 7.47 11.72
C GLY A 208 -11.12 8.07 10.39
N ILE A 209 -10.58 7.59 9.27
CA ILE A 209 -10.93 8.07 7.93
C ILE A 209 -12.42 7.89 7.65
N ALA A 210 -12.99 6.76 8.08
CA ALA A 210 -14.40 6.44 7.91
C ALA A 210 -15.35 7.38 8.68
N VAL A 211 -14.85 8.12 9.66
CA VAL A 211 -15.63 9.08 10.47
C VAL A 211 -15.19 10.54 10.27
N GLY A 212 -14.31 10.79 9.29
CA GLY A 212 -13.88 12.13 8.90
C GLY A 212 -12.57 12.61 9.52
N ASP A 213 -11.89 11.77 10.30
CA ASP A 213 -10.57 12.07 10.87
C ASP A 213 -9.45 11.56 9.96
N ASP A 214 -8.39 12.36 9.78
CA ASP A 214 -7.18 11.93 9.04
C ASP A 214 -6.14 11.23 9.94
N ARG A 215 -6.41 11.15 11.25
CA ARG A 215 -5.49 10.66 12.29
C ARG A 215 -6.23 9.82 13.32
N THR A 216 -5.48 8.98 14.03
CA THR A 216 -5.97 8.19 15.17
C THR A 216 -5.05 8.38 16.38
N PRO A 217 -5.55 8.41 17.63
CA PRO A 217 -4.69 8.44 18.81
C PRO A 217 -4.07 7.06 19.14
N HIS A 218 -4.41 6.02 18.37
CA HIS A 218 -3.96 4.65 18.59
C HIS A 218 -2.79 4.29 17.69
N GLU A 219 -1.95 3.36 18.15
CA GLU A 219 -1.07 2.61 17.25
C GLU A 219 -1.78 1.32 16.82
N LEU A 220 -1.51 0.87 15.60
CA LEU A 220 -1.98 -0.42 15.14
C LEU A 220 -0.79 -1.29 14.73
N ILE A 221 -0.70 -2.47 15.33
CA ILE A 221 0.44 -3.38 15.13
C ILE A 221 -0.07 -4.74 14.71
N ASN A 222 0.53 -5.30 13.67
CA ASN A 222 0.23 -6.66 13.26
C ASN A 222 0.78 -7.66 14.29
N GLN A 223 -0.08 -8.50 14.90
CA GLN A 223 0.36 -9.48 15.90
C GLN A 223 0.71 -10.84 15.29
N ILE A 224 0.11 -11.17 14.14
CA ILE A 224 0.22 -12.48 13.50
C ILE A 224 0.66 -12.25 12.06
N GLU A 225 1.72 -12.93 11.64
CA GLU A 225 2.12 -12.92 10.23
C GLU A 225 0.96 -13.40 9.34
N GLY A 226 0.65 -12.65 8.29
CA GLY A 226 -0.49 -12.96 7.43
C GLY A 226 -0.55 -12.06 6.20
N GLU A 227 -1.58 -12.28 5.40
CA GLU A 227 -1.93 -11.54 4.21
C GLU A 227 -3.09 -10.56 4.46
N THR A 228 -3.06 -9.45 3.73
CA THR A 228 -4.10 -8.42 3.77
C THR A 228 -4.31 -7.81 2.40
N LEU A 229 -5.44 -7.14 2.26
CA LEU A 229 -5.62 -6.16 1.19
C LEU A 229 -5.34 -4.77 1.73
N ALA A 230 -4.83 -3.89 0.89
CA ALA A 230 -4.55 -2.52 1.25
C ALA A 230 -4.83 -1.56 0.09
N MET A 231 -5.17 -0.31 0.42
CA MET A 231 -5.30 0.79 -0.53
C MET A 231 -4.88 2.11 0.11
N ALA A 232 -4.54 3.10 -0.72
CA ALA A 232 -4.21 4.44 -0.23
C ALA A 232 -5.41 5.08 0.47
N ALA A 233 -5.14 5.88 1.49
CA ALA A 233 -6.18 6.61 2.22
C ALA A 233 -6.97 7.58 1.31
N ASP A 234 -6.29 8.23 0.36
CA ASP A 234 -6.93 9.17 -0.57
C ASP A 234 -7.88 8.45 -1.54
N ASP A 235 -7.46 7.30 -2.09
CA ASP A 235 -8.32 6.46 -2.92
C ASP A 235 -9.55 5.99 -2.14
N PHE A 236 -9.36 5.62 -0.86
CA PHE A 236 -10.45 5.20 0.00
C PHE A 236 -11.44 6.34 0.24
N LEU A 237 -10.95 7.55 0.56
CA LEU A 237 -11.76 8.75 0.74
C LEU A 237 -12.54 9.14 -0.51
N LEU A 238 -11.92 9.04 -1.70
CA LEU A 238 -12.60 9.26 -2.97
C LEU A 238 -13.70 8.21 -3.17
N PHE A 239 -13.39 6.93 -2.92
CA PHE A 239 -14.34 5.85 -3.11
C PHE A 239 -15.52 5.89 -2.12
N LEU A 240 -15.31 6.36 -0.88
CA LEU A 240 -16.39 6.57 0.09
C LEU A 240 -17.46 7.54 -0.45
N LYS A 241 -17.07 8.58 -1.19
CA LYS A 241 -18.00 9.54 -1.80
C LYS A 241 -18.85 8.92 -2.91
N GLU A 242 -18.33 7.90 -3.59
CA GLU A 242 -18.99 7.20 -4.70
C GLU A 242 -19.74 5.93 -4.26
N CYS A 243 -19.45 5.42 -3.06
CA CYS A 243 -19.98 4.17 -2.52
C CYS A 243 -20.53 4.36 -1.09
N PRO A 244 -21.78 4.84 -0.95
CA PRO A 244 -22.41 5.04 0.36
C PRO A 244 -22.49 3.75 1.20
N GLU A 245 -22.58 2.58 0.56
CA GLU A 245 -22.58 1.29 1.23
C GLU A 245 -21.26 1.02 1.97
N LEU A 246 -20.12 1.37 1.37
CA LEU A 246 -18.81 1.21 2.02
C LEU A 246 -18.68 2.17 3.20
N GLU A 247 -19.13 3.41 3.05
CA GLU A 247 -19.15 4.41 4.13
C GLU A 247 -19.96 3.90 5.33
N ILE A 248 -21.17 3.41 5.09
CA ILE A 248 -22.03 2.85 6.14
C ILE A 248 -21.37 1.64 6.83
N LEU A 249 -20.77 0.72 6.06
CA LEU A 249 -20.11 -0.46 6.62
C LEU A 249 -18.88 -0.10 7.45
N ALA A 250 -18.05 0.81 6.95
CA ALA A 250 -16.85 1.29 7.64
C ALA A 250 -17.22 2.03 8.94
N ALA A 251 -18.21 2.92 8.90
CA ALA A 251 -18.70 3.64 10.09
C ALA A 251 -19.31 2.68 11.13
N ARG A 252 -20.07 1.67 10.69
CA ARG A 252 -20.60 0.62 11.58
C ARG A 252 -19.48 -0.17 12.24
N PHE A 253 -18.43 -0.51 11.50
CA PHE A 253 -17.27 -1.20 12.05
C PHE A 253 -16.53 -0.33 13.07
N ALA A 254 -16.26 0.95 12.75
CA ALA A 254 -15.64 1.90 13.68
C ALA A 254 -16.40 2.00 15.01
N ARG A 255 -17.74 2.06 14.95
CA ARG A 255 -18.60 2.02 16.14
C ARG A 255 -18.47 0.70 16.91
N SER A 256 -18.44 -0.43 16.22
CA SER A 256 -18.28 -1.75 16.84
C SER A 256 -16.94 -1.87 17.57
N LEU A 257 -15.86 -1.39 16.95
CA LEU A 257 -14.53 -1.36 17.54
C LEU A 257 -14.50 -0.50 18.81
N GLY A 258 -15.14 0.68 18.80
CA GLY A 258 -15.25 1.53 19.99
C GLY A 258 -16.00 0.86 21.16
N ILE A 259 -17.04 0.07 20.87
CA ILE A 259 -17.75 -0.72 21.89
C ILE A 259 -16.83 -1.82 22.44
N GLN A 260 -16.12 -2.55 21.58
CA GLN A 260 -15.17 -3.59 22.00
C GLN A 260 -14.09 -3.02 22.91
N VAL A 261 -13.45 -1.91 22.51
CA VAL A 261 -12.43 -1.21 23.30
C VAL A 261 -12.97 -0.80 24.68
N SER A 262 -14.20 -0.30 24.73
CA SER A 262 -14.85 0.07 26.00
C SER A 262 -15.06 -1.12 26.94
N HIS A 263 -15.42 -2.29 26.39
CA HIS A 263 -15.55 -3.53 27.16
C HIS A 263 -14.20 -4.07 27.63
N THR A 264 -13.14 -3.98 26.82
CA THR A 264 -11.78 -4.34 27.23
C THR A 264 -11.31 -3.47 28.39
N ALA A 265 -11.54 -2.15 28.31
CA ALA A 265 -11.21 -1.22 29.39
C ALA A 265 -11.96 -1.56 30.69
N LEU A 266 -13.26 -1.89 30.61
CA LEU A 266 -14.05 -2.30 31.77
C LEU A 266 -13.60 -3.63 32.38
N ALA A 267 -13.18 -4.60 31.55
CA ALA A 267 -12.61 -5.85 32.04
C ALA A 267 -11.32 -5.58 32.81
N ASN A 268 -10.37 -4.87 32.21
CA ASN A 268 -9.08 -4.57 32.83
C ASN A 268 -9.22 -3.74 34.12
N GLY A 269 -10.11 -2.74 34.14
CA GLY A 269 -10.37 -1.92 35.33
C GLY A 269 -11.03 -2.68 36.49
N LYS A 270 -11.76 -3.78 36.23
CA LYS A 270 -12.36 -4.59 37.30
C LYS A 270 -11.37 -5.54 37.97
N PHE A 271 -10.33 -6.00 37.26
CA PHE A 271 -9.37 -6.98 37.80
C PHE A 271 -8.24 -6.34 38.64
N GLU A 272 -7.90 -5.06 38.44
CA GLU A 272 -6.93 -4.36 39.32
C GLU A 272 -7.48 -4.08 40.73
N VAL A 273 -8.80 -3.94 40.89
CA VAL A 273 -9.42 -3.60 42.19
C VAL A 273 -9.47 -4.80 43.15
N SER A 274 -9.36 -6.03 42.65
CA SER A 274 -9.38 -7.26 43.48
C SER A 274 -8.03 -7.65 44.09
N ALA A 275 -6.91 -7.06 43.67
CA ALA A 275 -5.57 -7.43 44.15
C ALA A 275 -5.12 -6.65 45.41
N LEU A 276 -5.81 -5.58 45.79
CA LEU A 276 -5.45 -4.73 46.94
C LEU A 276 -6.19 -5.05 48.25
N ALA A 277 -7.01 -6.10 48.30
CA ALA A 277 -7.86 -6.42 49.46
C ALA A 277 -7.45 -7.67 50.27
N THR A 278 -6.28 -8.28 50.02
CA THR A 278 -5.88 -9.54 50.70
C THR A 278 -4.56 -9.52 51.46
N HIS A 279 -4.13 -8.37 51.98
CA HIS A 279 -3.18 -8.33 53.11
C HIS A 279 -3.81 -7.57 54.30
N GLY A 280 -4.68 -8.28 55.04
CA GLY A 280 -4.90 -8.02 56.47
C GLY A 280 -3.63 -8.32 57.27
N GLY A 281 -3.52 -8.05 58.56
CA GLY A 281 -4.47 -7.74 59.63
C GLY A 281 -3.71 -7.84 60.94
#